data_AF-A0A4Y2DNE3-F1
#
_entry.id   AF-A0A4Y2DNE3-F1
#
_cell.length_a   1.000
_cell.length_b   1.000
_cell.length_c   1.000
_cell.angle_alpha   90.00
_cell.angle_beta   90.00
_cell.angle_gamma   90.00
#
_symmetry.space_group_name_H-M   'P 1'
#
loop_
_entity.id
_entity.type
_entity.pdbx_description
1 polymer ?
#
loop_
_entity_poly.entity_id
_entity_poly.type
_entity_poly.pdbx_seq_one_letter_code
_entity_poly.pdbx_strand_id
1 'polypeptide(L)'
;MWAKENAFGHQPVPLHSENVTVWSAFTASFIVGPFFFEEIGPACPVTCTVNGVRYESILRNHVIPGLQQLACMGSTIFMQDGGALSHITNPVERLLGMHFGNDRIITRHFPTNWPPRPPILILLISACGVI
;
A
#
# COMPACT_ATOMS: atom_id res chain seq x y z
N MET A 1 -55.21 -4.44 -15.60
CA MET A 1 -54.36 -3.54 -16.40
C MET A 1 -53.16 -3.20 -15.51
N TRP A 2 -52.04 -3.91 -15.67
CA TRP A 2 -50.85 -3.70 -14.85
C TRP A 2 -49.92 -2.74 -15.59
N ALA A 3 -49.53 -1.64 -14.96
CA ALA A 3 -48.57 -0.70 -15.54
C ALA A 3 -47.19 -1.37 -15.63
N LYS A 4 -46.55 -1.28 -16.80
CA LYS A 4 -45.30 -1.97 -17.12
C LYS A 4 -44.05 -1.26 -16.58
N GLU A 5 -44.18 -0.01 -16.13
CA GLU A 5 -43.06 0.83 -15.73
C GLU A 5 -43.37 1.61 -14.44
N ASN A 6 -42.44 1.51 -13.48
CA ASN A 6 -42.44 2.30 -12.26
C ASN A 6 -41.96 3.71 -12.60
N ALA A 7 -42.83 4.73 -12.44
CA ALA A 7 -42.56 6.12 -12.85
C ALA A 7 -41.63 6.90 -11.91
N PHE A 8 -41.08 6.24 -10.89
CA PHE A 8 -40.04 6.82 -10.04
C PHE A 8 -38.69 6.50 -10.64
N GLY A 9 -38.03 7.52 -11.20
CA GLY A 9 -36.63 7.44 -11.59
C GLY A 9 -35.81 7.02 -10.38
N HIS A 10 -35.44 5.75 -10.31
CA HIS A 10 -34.45 5.28 -9.37
C HIS A 10 -33.12 5.86 -9.83
N GLN A 11 -32.71 7.00 -9.25
CA GLN A 11 -31.29 7.29 -9.21
C GLN A 11 -30.66 6.24 -8.31
N PRO A 12 -29.69 5.44 -8.79
CA PRO A 12 -28.87 4.64 -7.90
C PRO A 12 -28.11 5.61 -6.99
N VAL A 13 -28.55 5.74 -5.75
CA VAL A 13 -27.76 6.39 -4.71
C VAL A 13 -26.60 5.45 -4.40
N PRO A 14 -25.33 5.90 -4.49
CA PRO A 14 -24.20 5.09 -4.08
C PRO A 14 -24.43 4.62 -2.64
N LEU A 15 -24.55 3.30 -2.45
CA LEU A 15 -24.82 2.70 -1.14
C LEU A 15 -23.61 2.77 -0.19
N HIS A 16 -22.45 3.19 -0.68
CA HIS A 16 -21.21 3.32 0.06
C HIS A 16 -20.84 4.80 0.28
N SER A 17 -20.26 5.11 1.44
CA SER A 17 -19.51 6.36 1.62
C SER A 17 -18.37 6.41 0.61
N GLU A 18 -17.99 7.60 0.17
CA GLU A 18 -16.73 7.77 -0.56
C GLU A 18 -15.60 7.35 0.39
N ASN A 19 -14.84 6.38 -0.07
CA ASN A 19 -13.80 5.70 0.67
C ASN A 19 -12.48 6.01 -0.04
N VAL A 20 -11.45 6.42 0.69
CA VAL A 20 -10.13 6.69 0.13
C VAL A 20 -9.17 5.61 0.59
N THR A 21 -8.43 5.02 -0.35
CA THR A 21 -7.38 4.07 -0.01
C THR A 21 -6.03 4.76 0.01
N VAL A 22 -5.31 4.61 1.12
CA VAL A 22 -4.01 5.23 1.33
C VAL A 22 -2.94 4.18 1.60
N TRP A 23 -1.73 4.41 1.09
CA TRP A 23 -0.51 3.76 1.53
C TRP A 23 0.24 4.70 2.47
N SER A 24 0.58 4.22 3.65
CA SER A 24 1.53 4.93 4.51
C SER A 24 2.45 3.95 5.21
N ALA A 25 3.61 4.46 5.58
CA ALA A 25 4.62 3.74 6.31
C ALA A 25 5.07 4.54 7.52
N PHE A 26 5.20 3.85 8.64
CA PHE A 26 5.67 4.44 9.88
C PHE A 26 7.09 3.98 10.16
N THR A 27 7.91 4.87 10.68
CA THR A 27 9.25 4.58 11.19
C THR A 27 9.36 5.14 12.61
N ALA A 28 10.44 4.81 13.34
CA ALA A 28 10.67 5.39 14.67
C ALA A 28 10.90 6.92 14.66
N SER A 29 11.21 7.51 13.50
CA SER A 29 11.69 8.90 13.40
C SER A 29 10.86 9.79 12.48
N PHE A 30 10.13 9.21 11.52
CA PHE A 30 9.33 9.93 10.52
C PHE A 30 8.26 9.04 9.91
N ILE A 31 7.28 9.67 9.24
CA ILE A 31 6.25 9.00 8.44
C ILE A 31 6.69 9.05 6.97
N VAL A 32 6.50 7.96 6.24
CA VAL A 32 6.67 7.86 4.79
C VAL A 32 5.30 7.75 4.14
N GLY A 33 4.99 8.65 3.20
CA GLY A 33 3.63 8.85 2.73
C GLY A 33 2.85 9.83 3.63
N PRO A 34 1.54 10.04 3.44
CA PRO A 34 0.56 9.20 2.72
C PRO A 34 0.65 9.28 1.18
N PHE A 35 0.47 8.14 0.50
CA PHE A 35 0.25 8.07 -0.94
C PHE A 35 -1.16 7.57 -1.22
N PHE A 36 -1.92 8.33 -1.98
CA PHE A 36 -3.31 8.03 -2.30
C PHE A 36 -3.39 7.18 -3.56
N PHE A 37 -4.25 6.14 -3.53
CA PHE A 37 -4.56 5.34 -4.70
C PHE A 37 -5.73 5.96 -5.45
N GLU A 38 -5.42 6.87 -6.37
CA GLU A 38 -6.43 7.61 -7.14
C GLU A 38 -6.19 7.47 -8.65
N GLU A 39 -7.27 7.59 -9.43
CA GLU A 39 -7.26 7.74 -10.89
C GLU A 39 -7.84 9.09 -11.28
N ILE A 40 -7.37 9.66 -12.40
CA ILE A 40 -7.88 10.94 -12.92
C ILE A 40 -9.30 10.71 -13.44
N GLY A 41 -10.29 11.22 -12.70
CA GLY A 41 -11.68 11.25 -13.14
C GLY A 41 -12.02 12.51 -13.95
N PRO A 42 -13.19 12.53 -14.61
CA PRO A 42 -13.62 13.66 -15.43
C PRO A 42 -13.92 14.94 -14.63
N ALA A 43 -14.09 14.87 -13.31
CA ALA A 43 -14.36 16.02 -12.44
C ALA A 43 -13.43 16.10 -11.22
N CYS A 44 -13.18 14.96 -10.57
CA CYS A 44 -12.28 14.82 -9.42
C CYS A 44 -11.49 13.49 -9.52
N PRO A 45 -10.35 13.34 -8.81
CA PRO A 45 -9.71 12.05 -8.63
C PRO A 45 -10.67 11.05 -7.99
N VAL A 46 -10.67 9.81 -8.48
CA VAL A 46 -11.52 8.72 -7.98
C VAL A 46 -10.64 7.67 -7.33
N THR A 47 -11.00 7.24 -6.12
CA THR A 47 -10.30 6.15 -5.44
C THR A 47 -10.29 4.89 -6.31
N CYS A 48 -9.12 4.30 -6.47
CA CYS A 48 -8.93 3.10 -7.26
C CYS A 48 -8.53 1.91 -6.40
N THR A 49 -8.86 0.71 -6.87
CA THR A 49 -8.50 -0.53 -6.21
C THR A 49 -6.98 -0.71 -6.20
N VAL A 50 -6.44 -1.05 -5.03
CA VAL A 50 -5.03 -1.38 -4.86
C VAL A 50 -4.75 -2.72 -5.52
N ASN A 51 -3.84 -2.72 -6.50
CA ASN A 51 -3.34 -3.92 -7.14
C ASN A 51 -1.81 -3.97 -7.05
N GLY A 52 -1.21 -5.12 -7.38
CA GLY A 52 0.24 -5.30 -7.30
C GLY A 52 1.05 -4.29 -8.12
N VAL A 53 0.55 -3.89 -9.30
CA VAL A 53 1.25 -2.92 -10.18
C VAL A 53 1.27 -1.53 -9.56
N ARG A 54 0.14 -1.06 -9.04
CA ARG A 54 0.03 0.24 -8.35
C ARG A 54 0.88 0.26 -7.09
N TYR A 55 0.87 -0.84 -6.34
CA TYR A 55 1.69 -1.00 -5.15
C TYR A 55 3.20 -0.98 -5.48
N GLU A 56 3.62 -1.75 -6.48
CA GLU A 56 5.01 -1.75 -6.98
C GLU A 56 5.44 -0.35 -7.43
N SER A 57 4.58 0.36 -8.16
CA SER A 57 4.84 1.73 -8.61
C SER A 57 5.12 2.68 -7.44
N ILE A 58 4.31 2.63 -6.37
CA ILE A 58 4.54 3.45 -5.17
C ILE A 58 5.88 3.12 -4.53
N LEU A 59 6.20 1.84 -4.37
CA LEU A 59 7.46 1.41 -3.78
C LEU A 59 8.66 1.91 -4.61
N ARG A 60 8.62 1.69 -5.92
CA ARG A 60 9.71 2.00 -6.84
C ARG A 60 9.92 3.50 -7.03
N ASN A 61 8.85 4.27 -7.15
CA ASN A 61 8.92 5.67 -7.56
C ASN A 61 8.96 6.64 -6.38
N HIS A 62 8.47 6.23 -5.20
CA HIS A 62 8.37 7.13 -4.05
C HIS A 62 9.11 6.61 -2.82
N VAL A 63 8.81 5.37 -2.39
CA VAL A 63 9.32 4.86 -1.11
C VAL A 63 10.82 4.60 -1.16
N ILE A 64 11.29 3.79 -2.12
CA ILE A 64 12.70 3.43 -2.25
C ILE A 64 13.57 4.68 -2.48
N PRO A 65 13.23 5.60 -3.41
CA PRO A 65 13.99 6.84 -3.57
C PRO A 65 14.01 7.71 -2.31
N GLY A 66 12.90 7.79 -1.57
CA GLY A 66 12.84 8.54 -0.31
C GLY A 66 13.77 7.96 0.76
N LEU A 67 13.77 6.64 0.93
CA LEU A 67 14.67 5.96 1.88
C LEU A 67 16.14 6.06 1.47
N GLN A 68 16.44 6.06 0.17
CA GLN A 68 17.79 6.30 -0.36
C GLN A 68 18.27 7.72 -0.04
N GLN A 69 17.43 8.74 -0.22
CA GLN A 69 17.76 10.13 0.11
C GLN A 69 18.04 10.33 1.60
N LEU A 70 17.34 9.58 2.46
CA LEU A 70 17.57 9.58 3.91
C LEU A 70 18.76 8.70 4.34
N ALA A 71 19.50 8.11 3.39
CA ALA A 71 20.64 7.23 3.63
C ALA A 71 20.34 6.06 4.59
N CYS A 72 19.10 5.55 4.58
CA CYS A 72 18.63 4.53 5.53
C CYS A 72 18.33 3.16 4.91
N MET A 73 18.57 2.97 3.61
CA MET A 73 18.35 1.67 2.93
C MET A 73 19.09 0.50 3.59
N GLY A 74 20.33 0.72 4.04
CA GLY A 74 21.14 -0.30 4.70
C GLY A 74 20.66 -0.67 6.11
N SER A 75 19.79 0.14 6.70
CA SER A 75 19.27 0.04 8.07
C SER A 75 17.74 0.08 8.10
N THR A 76 17.08 -0.38 7.04
CA THR A 76 15.62 -0.48 7.01
C THR A 76 15.21 -1.95 7.02
N ILE A 77 14.33 -2.32 7.96
CA ILE A 77 13.59 -3.59 7.92
C ILE A 77 12.19 -3.24 7.40
N PHE A 78 11.81 -3.88 6.30
CA PHE A 78 10.51 -3.68 5.67
C PHE A 78 9.52 -4.68 6.25
N MET A 79 8.43 -4.18 6.83
CA MET A 79 7.36 -5.00 7.38
C MET A 79 6.03 -4.67 6.70
N GLN A 80 5.37 -5.69 6.16
CA GLN A 80 4.03 -5.56 5.60
C GLN A 80 3.10 -6.65 6.10
N ASP A 81 1.82 -6.30 6.20
CA ASP A 81 0.78 -7.27 6.52
C ASP A 81 0.62 -8.26 5.35
N GLY A 82 0.66 -9.55 5.68
CA GLY A 82 0.44 -10.63 4.73
C GLY A 82 -1.04 -10.85 4.36
N GLY A 83 -1.96 -10.05 4.91
CA GLY A 83 -3.39 -10.17 4.62
C GLY A 83 -3.80 -9.78 3.19
N ALA A 84 -3.16 -8.79 2.58
CA ALA A 84 -3.61 -8.25 1.29
C ALA A 84 -2.86 -8.86 0.09
N LEU A 85 -3.60 -9.42 -0.87
CA LEU A 85 -3.04 -10.06 -2.07
C LEU A 85 -2.14 -9.13 -2.92
N SER A 86 -2.42 -7.82 -2.94
CA SER A 86 -1.62 -6.84 -3.69
C SER A 86 -0.20 -6.69 -3.16
N HIS A 87 0.03 -6.95 -1.87
CA HIS A 87 1.34 -6.89 -1.22
C HIS A 87 2.19 -8.14 -1.49
N ILE A 88 1.57 -9.20 -2.02
CA ILE A 88 2.14 -10.53 -2.20
C ILE A 88 2.04 -10.91 -3.68
N THR A 89 2.58 -10.04 -4.52
CA THR A 89 2.78 -10.39 -5.92
C THR A 89 4.27 -10.62 -6.12
N ASN A 90 4.63 -11.65 -6.90
CA ASN A 90 6.03 -11.98 -7.21
C ASN A 90 6.88 -10.75 -7.63
N PRO A 91 6.35 -9.77 -8.41
CA PRO A 91 7.11 -8.56 -8.75
C PRO A 91 7.46 -7.69 -7.54
N VAL A 92 6.51 -7.49 -6.61
CA VAL A 92 6.70 -6.69 -5.40
C VAL A 92 7.73 -7.33 -4.48
N GLU A 93 7.64 -8.64 -4.25
CA GLU A 93 8.61 -9.36 -3.42
C GLU A 93 10.01 -9.31 -4.02
N ARG A 94 10.13 -9.48 -5.35
CA ARG A 94 11.41 -9.35 -6.05
C ARG A 94 11.98 -7.94 -5.94
N LEU A 95 11.15 -6.91 -6.10
CA LEU A 95 11.56 -5.51 -5.93
C LEU A 95 12.11 -5.28 -4.52
N LEU A 96 11.36 -5.68 -3.50
CA LEU A 96 11.79 -5.55 -2.11
C LEU A 96 13.10 -6.32 -1.86
N GLY A 97 13.20 -7.57 -2.34
CA GLY A 97 14.40 -8.40 -2.19
C GLY A 97 15.65 -7.79 -2.81
N MET A 98 15.52 -7.15 -3.98
CA MET A 98 16.64 -6.44 -4.63
C MET A 98 17.13 -5.23 -3.84
N HIS A 99 16.23 -4.52 -3.14
CA HIS A 99 16.54 -3.26 -2.49
C HIS A 99 16.88 -3.37 -1.00
N PHE A 100 16.21 -4.26 -0.28
CA PHE A 100 16.39 -4.46 1.17
C PHE A 100 17.21 -5.70 1.50
N GLY A 101 17.25 -6.69 0.61
CA GLY A 101 17.75 -8.03 0.93
C GLY A 101 16.67 -8.88 1.61
N ASN A 102 16.68 -10.18 1.30
CA ASN A 102 15.66 -11.11 1.80
C ASN A 102 15.70 -11.28 3.33
N ASP A 103 16.83 -10.98 3.97
CA ASP A 103 17.03 -11.01 5.43
C ASP A 103 16.36 -9.83 6.15
N ARG A 104 15.91 -8.81 5.42
CA ARG A 104 15.36 -7.56 6.00
C ARG A 104 13.90 -7.33 5.63
N ILE A 105 13.22 -8.34 5.11
CA ILE A 105 11.81 -8.27 4.74
C ILE A 105 11.02 -9.23 5.63
N ILE A 106 9.98 -8.70 6.27
CA ILE A 106 9.03 -9.45 7.08
C ILE A 106 7.68 -9.41 6.37
N THR A 107 7.28 -10.55 5.80
CA THR A 107 5.96 -10.83 5.23
C THR A 107 5.63 -12.29 5.49
N ARG A 108 4.35 -12.69 5.36
CA ARG A 108 3.91 -14.08 5.60
C ARG A 108 4.64 -15.15 4.76
N HIS A 109 5.23 -14.77 3.62
CA HIS A 109 5.93 -15.69 2.71
C HIS A 109 7.42 -15.86 3.05
N PHE A 110 7.98 -15.00 3.91
CA PHE A 110 9.36 -15.15 4.41
C PHE A 110 9.32 -15.59 5.89
N PRO A 111 9.77 -16.81 6.21
CA PRO A 111 9.96 -17.23 7.60
C PRO A 111 11.25 -16.59 8.13
N THR A 112 11.22 -15.31 8.48
CA THR A 112 12.37 -14.62 9.07
C THR A 112 12.27 -14.67 10.59
N ASN A 113 13.23 -15.31 11.25
CA ASN A 113 13.38 -15.19 12.70
C ASN A 113 13.70 -13.74 13.05
N TRP A 114 12.93 -13.15 13.96
CA TRP A 114 13.18 -11.81 14.48
C TRP A 114 14.63 -11.70 14.96
N PRO A 115 15.41 -10.68 14.53
CA PRO A 115 16.74 -10.48 15.08
C PRO A 115 16.62 -10.18 16.59
N PRO A 116 17.50 -10.75 17.44
CA PRO A 116 17.39 -10.70 18.90
C PRO A 116 17.47 -9.29 19.49
N ARG A 117 18.02 -8.34 18.72
CA ARG A 117 17.90 -6.90 18.94
C ARG A 117 17.86 -6.28 17.56
N PRO A 118 16.76 -5.63 17.13
CA PRO A 118 16.88 -4.75 15.98
C PRO A 118 17.95 -3.71 16.37
N PRO A 119 19.00 -3.49 15.54
CA PRO A 119 19.76 -2.24 15.65
C PRO A 119 18.75 -1.08 15.54
N ILE A 120 19.15 0.17 15.82
CA ILE A 120 18.27 1.34 15.77
C ILE A 120 17.78 1.58 14.32
N LEU A 121 16.91 0.68 13.84
CA LEU A 121 16.53 0.43 12.47
C LEU A 121 15.16 1.02 12.26
N ILE A 122 15.02 1.70 11.14
CA ILE A 122 13.74 2.17 10.64
C ILE A 122 12.93 0.91 10.31
N LEU A 123 12.06 0.51 11.23
CA LEU A 123 11.03 -0.49 10.97
C LEU A 123 9.98 0.23 10.15
N LEU A 124 9.88 -0.10 8.87
CA LEU A 124 8.88 0.48 7.99
C LEU A 124 7.63 -0.40 8.04
N ILE A 125 6.62 0.01 8.81
CA ILE A 125 5.32 -0.68 8.87
C ILE A 125 4.43 -0.12 7.79
N SER A 126 4.18 -0.89 6.72
CA SER A 126 3.25 -0.51 5.67
C SER A 126 1.81 -0.87 6.03
N ALA A 127 0.91 0.10 5.94
CA ALA A 127 -0.53 -0.11 6.04
C ALA A 127 -1.21 0.38 4.76
N CYS A 128 -2.16 -0.42 4.27
CA CYS A 128 -3.07 -0.05 3.20
C CYS A 128 -4.50 -0.14 3.74
N GLY A 129 -5.17 1.00 3.89
CA GLY A 129 -6.47 1.07 4.56
C GLY A 129 -7.43 2.03 3.86
N VAL A 130 -8.72 1.74 4.01
CA VAL A 130 -9.82 2.64 3.66
C VAL A 130 -10.07 3.55 4.87
N ILE A 131 -10.00 4.87 4.67
CA ILE A 131 -10.27 5.87 5.73
C ILE A 131 -11.78 6.08 5.89
#